data_AF-A0A3M1P1C1-F1
#
_entry.id   AF-A0A3M1P1C1-F1
#
_cell.length_a   1.000
_cell.length_b   1.000
_cell.length_c   1.000
_cell.angle_alpha   90.00
_cell.angle_beta   90.00
_cell.angle_gamma   90.00
#
_symmetry.space_group_name_H-M   'P 1'
#
loop_
_entity.id
_entity.type
_entity.pdbx_description
1 polymer ?
#
loop_
_entity_poly.entity_id
_entity_poly.type
_entity_poly.pdbx_seq_one_letter_code
_entity_poly.pdbx_strand_id
1 'polypeptide(L)' 'MTVAIVRYNAGNILSVINAVKRLGVEPVLTDDAATLRRADRVIFPG' A
#
# COMPACT_ATOMS: atom_id res chain seq x y z
N MET A 1 -0.44 -12.75 -2.31
CA MET A 1 0.51 -11.66 -2.65
C MET A 1 0.25 -10.52 -1.71
N THR A 2 1.27 -10.08 -0.98
CA THR A 2 1.20 -8.98 -0.03
C THR A 2 1.59 -7.68 -0.73
N VAL A 3 0.64 -6.74 -0.82
CA VAL A 3 0.88 -5.39 -1.33
C VAL A 3 0.95 -4.43 -0.15
N ALA A 4 2.07 -3.73 0.01
CA ALA A 4 2.18 -2.64 0.97
C ALA A 4 2.03 -1.28 0.29
N ILE A 5 1.25 -0.39 0.88
CA ILE A 5 1.11 1.00 0.46
C ILE A 5 1.86 1.86 1.48
N VAL A 6 2.77 2.71 1.01
CA VAL A 6 3.55 3.59 1.89
C VAL A 6 2.62 4.63 2.51
N ARG A 7 2.53 4.63 3.83
CA ARG A 7 1.89 5.70 4.60
C ARG A 7 2.86 6.87 4.67
N TYR A 8 2.74 7.80 3.74
CA TYR A 8 3.30 9.14 3.90
C TYR A 8 2.10 10.09 4.01
N ASN A 9 2.09 11.03 4.95
CA ASN A 9 0.90 11.83 5.35
C ASN A 9 0.35 12.79 4.27
N ALA A 10 0.33 12.38 3.00
CA ALA A 10 -0.12 13.13 1.84
C ALA A 10 -0.59 12.16 0.73
N GLY A 11 -1.13 12.71 -0.36
CA GLY A 11 -1.50 11.96 -1.57
C GLY A 11 -2.90 11.35 -1.52
N ASN A 12 -3.18 10.51 -2.52
CA ASN A 12 -4.48 9.90 -2.79
C ASN A 12 -4.63 8.48 -2.20
N ILE A 13 -4.15 8.27 -0.96
CA ILE A 13 -4.08 6.95 -0.29
C ILE A 13 -5.38 6.15 -0.42
N LEU A 14 -6.53 6.79 -0.18
CA LEU A 14 -7.83 6.13 -0.23
C LEU A 14 -8.17 5.62 -1.64
N SER A 15 -7.84 6.40 -2.68
CA SER A 15 -8.03 6.00 -4.07
C SER A 15 -7.20 4.77 -4.42
N VAL A 16 -5.94 4.73 -3.99
CA VAL A 16 -5.04 3.59 -4.19
C VAL A 16 -5.55 2.36 -3.45
N ILE A 17 -5.93 2.48 -2.18
CA ILE A 17 -6.50 1.37 -1.40
C ILE A 17 -7.73 0.80 -2.12
N ASN A 18 -8.65 1.66 -2.57
CA ASN A 18 -9.85 1.22 -3.27
C ASN A 18 -9.54 0.54 -4.61
N ALA A 19 -8.55 1.03 -5.36
CA ALA A 19 -8.11 0.41 -6.60
C ALA A 19 -7.55 -1.00 -6.36
N VAL A 20 -6.68 -1.16 -5.36
CA VAL A 20 -6.09 -2.46 -5.02
C VAL A 20 -7.15 -3.44 -4.52
N LYS A 21 -8.11 -2.98 -3.71
CA LYS A 21 -9.25 -3.78 -3.26
C LYS A 21 -10.13 -4.28 -4.41
N ARG A 22 -10.39 -3.44 -5.42
CA ARG A 22 -11.16 -3.84 -6.61
C ARG A 22 -10.47 -4.92 -7.44
N LEU A 23 -9.15 -5.06 -7.30
CA LEU A 23 -8.37 -6.15 -7.90
C LEU A 23 -8.36 -7.43 -7.04
N GLY A 24 -9.12 -7.47 -5.94
CA GLY A 24 -9.21 -8.62 -5.04
C GLY A 24 -8.03 -8.75 -4.08
N VAL A 25 -7.25 -7.68 -3.89
CA VAL A 25 -6.10 -7.67 -2.98
C VAL A 25 -6.38 -6.71 -1.81
N GLU A 26 -6.14 -7.18 -0.59
CA GLU A 26 -6.19 -6.33 0.61
C GLU A 26 -4.79 -5.77 0.92
N PRO A 27 -4.53 -4.47 0.69
CA PRO A 27 -3.20 -3.90 0.91
C PRO A 27 -2.95 -3.55 2.38
N VAL A 28 -1.67 -3.54 2.77
CA VAL A 28 -1.20 -3.07 4.08
C VAL A 28 -0.75 -1.62 3.97
N LEU A 29 -1.44 -0.68 4.64
CA LEU A 29 -1.01 0.73 4.72
C LEU A 29 -0.04 0.93 5.89
N THR A 30 1.24 1.19 5.60
CA THR A 30 2.30 1.25 6.62
C THR A 30 3.46 2.16 6.23
N ASP A 31 4.12 2.73 7.22
CA ASP A 31 5.41 3.42 7.16
C ASP A 31 6.55 2.61 7.83
N ASP A 32 6.25 1.42 8.35
CA ASP A 32 7.26 0.53 8.93
C ASP A 32 8.17 -0.04 7.83
N ALA A 33 9.44 0.35 7.88
CA ALA A 33 10.43 -0.01 6.90
C ALA A 33 10.71 -1.53 6.84
N ALA A 34 10.44 -2.27 7.91
CA ALA A 34 10.58 -3.73 7.91
C ALA A 34 9.41 -4.40 7.18
N THR A 35 8.18 -3.91 7.38
CA THR A 35 6.98 -4.38 6.67
C THR A 35 7.05 -4.06 5.18
N LEU A 36 7.49 -2.87 4.80
CA LEU A 36 7.70 -2.49 3.40
C LEU A 36 8.70 -3.41 2.69
N ARG A 37 9.82 -3.75 3.34
CA ARG A 37 10.84 -4.65 2.77
C ARG A 37 10.37 -6.10 2.61
N ARG A 38 9.42 -6.56 3.42
CA ARG A 38 8.87 -7.92 3.37
C ARG A 38 7.72 -8.08 2.36
N ALA A 39 7.17 -6.98 1.85
CA ALA A 39 6.05 -7.05 0.91
C ALA A 39 6.50 -7.56 -0.47
N ASP A 40 5.64 -8.34 -1.15
CA ASP A 40 5.91 -8.80 -2.51
C ASP A 40 5.93 -7.62 -3.50
N ARG A 41 5.13 -6.60 -3.21
CA ARG A 41 5.01 -5.36 -3.99
C ARG A 41 4.81 -4.18 -3.04
N VAL A 42 5.40 -3.05 -3.37
CA VAL A 42 5.25 -1.79 -2.63
C VAL A 42 4.71 -0.72 -3.58
N ILE A 43 3.70 0.02 -3.13
CA ILE A 43 3.14 1.18 -3.81
C ILE A 43 3.49 2.43 -3.01
N PHE A 44 4.16 3.37 -3.66
CA PHE A 44 4.32 4.73 -3.14
C PHE A 44 3.16 5.57 -3.72
N PRO A 45 2.17 5.99 -2.91
CA PRO A 45 1.02 6.76 -3.41
C PRO A 45 1.44 8.16 -3.88
N GLY A 46 0.55 8.82 -4.64
CA GLY A 46 0.76 10.14 -5.24
C GLY A 46 -0.50 10.63 -5.92
#